data_AF-A0A0V0I5U7-F1
#
_entry.id   AF-A0A0V0I5U7-F1
#
_cell.length_a   1.000
_cell.length_b   1.000
_cell.length_c   1.000
_cell.angle_alpha   90.00
_cell.angle_beta   90.00
_cell.angle_gamma   90.00
#
_symmetry.space_group_name_H-M   'P 1'
#
loop_
_entity.id
_entity.type
_entity.pdbx_description
1 polymer ?
#
loop_
_entity_poly.entity_id
_entity_poly.type
_entity_poly.pdbx_seq_one_letter_code
_entity_poly.pdbx_strand_id
1 'polypeptide(L)'
;MRLLQLYSSHNIGKISLSISSSLRSEADTERYKDLRAVLQLLASLCSKDLVDFSSEPIEAQGTNICQVVYMGLHIVTPLISLDLLKYPKLCHDYFSLLSHMLEVYPEMITQLNGEAFVHIIKTLDFGLSQDAEVVDLCLRAIKGLASFHYKQKSAGEVGLGLHASGYKDQTGNFQEGILSQFLRSLLQFLLFQDYSTDLVGSAADALLPLILCEQTLYQKLGSELIEKQCDTGFRSRLTNALQSLTSSNSLSSTLDRPNYQKFRKNLHNFLTEVRGFLRKI
;
A
#
# COMPACT_ATOMS: atom_id res chain seq x y z
N MET A 1 62.75 0.39 1.24
CA MET A 1 61.98 1.61 0.91
C MET A 1 60.92 1.41 -0.18
N ARG A 2 61.24 0.82 -1.36
CA ARG A 2 60.28 0.64 -2.48
C ARG A 2 59.00 -0.18 -2.14
N LEU A 3 59.11 -1.19 -1.27
CA LEU A 3 57.98 -2.05 -0.86
C LEU A 3 56.94 -1.30 -0.02
N LEU A 4 57.38 -0.42 0.89
CA LEU A 4 56.49 0.40 1.73
C LEU A 4 55.75 1.47 0.91
N GLN A 5 56.41 2.04 -0.11
CA GLN A 5 55.80 2.97 -1.05
C GLN A 5 54.73 2.29 -1.92
N LEU A 6 54.99 1.05 -2.37
CA LEU A 6 54.01 0.22 -3.10
C LEU A 6 52.82 -0.19 -2.23
N TYR A 7 53.06 -0.56 -0.96
CA TYR A 7 52.00 -0.87 0.00
C TYR A 7 51.13 0.35 0.29
N SER A 8 51.75 1.52 0.49
CA SER A 8 51.08 2.79 0.72
C SER A 8 50.19 3.19 -0.46
N SER A 9 50.70 3.12 -1.70
CA SER A 9 49.94 3.54 -2.88
C SER A 9 48.75 2.64 -3.19
N HIS A 10 48.84 1.34 -2.88
CA HIS A 10 47.76 0.38 -3.16
C HIS A 10 46.73 0.24 -2.03
N ASN A 11 47.11 0.49 -0.77
CA ASN A 11 46.24 0.26 0.37
C ASN A 11 45.57 1.52 0.92
N ILE A 12 46.11 2.73 0.74
CA ILE A 12 45.50 3.95 1.28
C ILE A 12 44.08 4.19 0.73
N GLY A 13 43.89 4.05 -0.58
CA GLY A 13 42.56 4.22 -1.20
C GLY A 13 41.57 3.13 -0.77
N LYS A 14 42.04 1.88 -0.64
CA LYS A 14 41.20 0.75 -0.20
C LYS A 14 40.81 0.86 1.27
N ILE A 15 41.74 1.29 2.14
CA ILE A 15 41.50 1.49 3.57
C ILE A 15 40.53 2.65 3.78
N SER A 16 40.72 3.80 3.11
CA SER A 16 39.82 4.94 3.23
C SER A 16 38.39 4.61 2.78
N LEU A 17 38.24 3.86 1.68
CA LEU A 17 36.92 3.40 1.22
C LEU A 17 36.30 2.40 2.20
N SER A 18 37.08 1.43 2.69
CA SER A 18 36.59 0.45 3.67
C SER A 18 36.14 1.10 4.99
N ILE A 19 36.89 2.07 5.51
CA ILE A 19 36.55 2.84 6.71
C ILE A 19 35.29 3.67 6.46
N SER A 20 35.19 4.33 5.30
CA SER A 20 33.97 5.10 4.97
C SER A 20 32.74 4.19 4.85
N SER A 21 32.89 2.97 4.34
CA SER A 21 31.79 1.99 4.25
C SER A 21 31.41 1.40 5.61
N SER A 22 32.39 1.14 6.49
CA SER A 22 32.11 0.63 7.84
C SER A 22 31.44 1.69 8.71
N LEU A 23 31.89 2.94 8.65
CA LEU A 23 31.27 4.06 9.38
C LEU A 23 29.83 4.32 8.90
N ARG A 24 29.57 4.23 7.59
CA ARG A 24 28.21 4.32 7.05
C ARG A 24 27.33 3.17 7.54
N SER A 25 27.84 1.94 7.52
CA SER A 25 27.10 0.77 8.01
C SER A 25 26.77 0.88 9.51
N GLU A 26 27.67 1.42 10.32
CA GLU A 26 27.46 1.62 11.75
C GLU A 26 26.41 2.71 12.02
N ALA A 27 26.51 3.84 11.30
CA ALA A 27 25.51 4.91 11.36
C ALA A 27 24.11 4.42 10.93
N ASP A 28 24.01 3.63 9.86
CA ASP A 28 22.74 3.05 9.40
C ASP A 28 22.16 2.08 10.46
N THR A 29 23.03 1.35 11.17
CA THR A 29 22.61 0.43 12.25
C THR A 29 22.06 1.18 13.46
N GLU A 30 22.68 2.30 13.84
CA GLU A 30 22.20 3.16 14.92
C GLU A 30 20.86 3.81 14.54
N ARG A 31 20.78 4.40 13.34
CA ARG A 31 19.52 4.97 12.82
C ARG A 31 18.40 3.93 12.76
N TYR A 32 18.71 2.70 12.32
CA TYR A 32 17.75 1.60 12.33
C TYR A 32 17.19 1.33 13.74
N LYS A 33 18.04 1.29 14.77
CA LYS A 33 17.62 1.05 16.16
C LYS A 33 16.73 2.17 16.68
N ASP A 34 17.13 3.42 16.44
CA ASP A 34 16.39 4.59 16.90
C ASP A 34 15.02 4.68 16.24
N LEU A 35 14.96 4.55 14.91
CA LEU A 35 13.70 4.56 14.16
C LEU A 35 12.77 3.45 14.62
N ARG A 36 13.32 2.26 14.87
CA ARG A 36 12.54 1.14 15.39
C ARG A 36 11.99 1.41 16.79
N ALA A 37 12.78 1.99 17.69
CA ALA A 37 12.32 2.37 19.02
C ALA A 37 11.18 3.40 18.96
N VAL A 38 11.28 4.39 18.06
CA VAL A 38 10.20 5.36 17.86
C VAL A 38 8.94 4.70 17.32
N LEU A 39 9.05 3.85 16.29
CA LEU A 39 7.89 3.13 15.75
C LEU A 39 7.20 2.25 16.79
N GLN A 40 7.97 1.56 17.65
CA GLN A 40 7.43 0.76 18.74
C GLN A 40 6.75 1.61 19.81
N LEU A 41 7.29 2.79 20.11
CA LEU A 41 6.65 3.75 21.01
C LEU A 41 5.31 4.24 20.43
N LEU A 42 5.28 4.62 19.14
CA LEU A 42 4.06 5.04 18.45
C LEU A 42 3.02 3.92 18.40
N ALA A 43 3.43 2.69 18.09
CA ALA A 43 2.55 1.52 18.11
C ALA A 43 1.99 1.24 19.52
N SER A 44 2.82 1.40 20.56
CA SER A 44 2.38 1.25 21.95
C SER A 44 1.35 2.31 22.35
N LEU A 45 1.49 3.54 21.87
CA LEU A 45 0.51 4.61 22.08
C LEU A 45 -0.83 4.27 21.41
N CYS A 46 -0.83 3.82 20.16
CA CYS A 46 -2.03 3.34 19.47
C CYS A 46 -2.72 2.21 20.24
N SER A 47 -1.95 1.23 20.73
CA SER A 47 -2.52 0.07 21.42
C SER A 47 -3.17 0.43 22.76
N LYS A 48 -2.71 1.48 23.44
CA LYS A 48 -3.26 1.92 24.73
C LYS A 48 -4.57 2.68 24.59
N ASP A 49 -4.74 3.45 23.52
CA ASP A 49 -6.00 4.13 23.19
C ASP A 49 -7.16 3.12 22.98
N LEU A 50 -6.85 1.94 22.43
CA LEU A 50 -7.81 0.83 22.27
C LEU A 50 -8.17 0.12 23.58
N VAL A 51 -7.42 0.33 24.68
CA VAL A 51 -7.73 -0.25 26.00
C VAL A 51 -8.52 0.72 26.86
N ASP A 52 -8.43 2.03 26.59
CA ASP A 52 -9.09 3.08 27.36
C ASP A 52 -10.49 3.42 26.82
N PHE A 53 -11.31 2.40 26.57
CA PHE A 53 -12.76 2.55 26.36
C PHE A 53 -13.52 2.95 27.66
N SER A 54 -12.82 3.42 28.69
CA SER A 54 -13.38 3.69 30.03
C SER A 54 -13.56 5.16 30.37
N SER A 55 -12.96 6.09 29.61
CA SER A 55 -13.13 7.51 29.89
C SER A 55 -14.35 8.08 29.17
N GLU A 56 -15.31 8.52 29.98
CA GLU A 56 -16.36 9.53 29.74
C GLU A 56 -15.99 10.57 28.67
N PRO A 57 -16.98 11.25 28.03
CA PRO A 57 -16.71 12.21 26.96
C PRO A 57 -15.72 13.26 27.44
N ILE A 58 -14.46 13.09 27.06
CA ILE A 58 -13.39 13.98 27.45
C ILE A 58 -13.74 15.32 26.83
N GLU A 59 -13.98 16.29 27.70
CA GLU A 59 -14.11 17.70 27.38
C GLU A 59 -13.04 18.11 26.35
N ALA A 60 -13.36 19.09 25.50
CA ALA A 60 -12.69 19.46 24.25
C ALA A 60 -11.20 19.90 24.30
N GLN A 61 -10.38 19.33 25.19
CA GLN A 61 -8.95 19.60 25.37
C GLN A 61 -8.08 18.34 25.58
N GLY A 62 -8.63 17.13 25.36
CA GLY A 62 -7.84 15.90 25.33
C GLY A 62 -6.94 15.82 24.09
N THR A 63 -5.66 15.47 24.26
CA THR A 63 -4.76 15.20 23.12
C THR A 63 -5.24 13.96 22.39
N ASN A 64 -5.67 14.10 21.13
CA ASN A 64 -6.08 12.97 20.30
C ASN A 64 -4.85 12.09 19.99
N ILE A 65 -4.79 10.90 20.59
CA ILE A 65 -3.64 9.98 20.46
C ILE A 65 -3.43 9.58 19.00
N CYS A 66 -4.49 9.40 18.23
CA CYS A 66 -4.41 9.08 16.81
C CYS A 66 -3.72 10.21 16.02
N GLN A 67 -3.99 11.47 16.35
CA GLN A 67 -3.31 12.62 15.77
C GLN A 67 -1.83 12.65 16.14
N VAL A 68 -1.49 12.34 17.40
CA VAL A 68 -0.09 12.24 17.84
C VAL A 68 0.65 11.15 17.08
N VAL A 69 0.01 9.99 16.88
CA VAL A 69 0.65 8.89 16.17
C VAL A 69 0.79 9.17 14.67
N TYR A 70 -0.21 9.78 14.02
CA TYR A 70 -0.06 10.24 12.63
C TYR A 70 1.03 11.30 12.49
N MET A 71 1.13 12.25 13.42
CA MET A 71 2.19 13.25 13.43
C MET A 71 3.56 12.59 13.62
N GLY A 72 3.69 11.67 14.56
CA GLY A 72 4.90 10.88 14.76
C GLY A 72 5.28 10.09 13.51
N LEU A 73 4.31 9.45 12.87
CA LEU A 73 4.52 8.72 11.62
C LEU A 73 4.94 9.67 10.49
N HIS A 74 4.32 10.85 10.39
CA HIS A 74 4.69 11.87 9.41
C HIS A 74 6.13 12.37 9.59
N ILE A 75 6.59 12.54 10.84
CA ILE A 75 7.97 12.93 11.16
C ILE A 75 8.98 11.82 10.84
N VAL A 76 8.64 10.57 11.16
CA VAL A 76 9.54 9.41 11.02
C VAL A 76 9.63 8.93 9.58
N THR A 77 8.54 8.98 8.83
CA THR A 77 8.43 8.52 7.44
C THR A 77 9.54 9.03 6.52
N PRO A 78 9.86 10.34 6.42
CA PRO A 78 10.94 10.83 5.57
C PRO A 78 12.34 10.38 6.02
N LEU A 79 12.49 9.89 7.26
CA LEU A 79 13.76 9.37 7.78
C LEU A 79 13.97 7.88 7.44
N ILE A 80 12.90 7.18 7.05
CA ILE A 80 12.95 5.78 6.61
C ILE A 80 13.21 5.75 5.10
N SER A 81 14.47 5.56 4.72
CA SER A 81 14.84 5.35 3.32
C SER A 81 14.47 3.94 2.85
N LEU A 82 14.35 3.75 1.54
CA LEU A 82 14.16 2.42 0.95
C LEU A 82 15.31 1.46 1.29
N ASP A 83 16.53 1.96 1.49
CA ASP A 83 17.66 1.16 1.94
C ASP A 83 17.49 0.67 3.39
N LEU A 84 16.89 1.48 4.26
CA LEU A 84 16.58 1.09 5.64
C LEU A 84 15.42 0.08 5.70
N LEU A 85 14.50 0.10 4.73
CA LEU A 85 13.46 -0.94 4.63
C LEU A 85 14.00 -2.33 4.26
N LYS A 86 15.27 -2.45 3.87
CA LYS A 86 15.93 -3.76 3.72
C LYS A 86 16.13 -4.47 5.06
N TYR A 87 16.03 -3.77 6.20
CA TYR A 87 16.05 -4.37 7.53
C TYR A 87 14.64 -4.90 7.88
N PRO A 88 14.41 -6.22 7.91
CA PRO A 88 13.05 -6.79 7.91
C PRO A 88 12.20 -6.36 9.11
N LYS A 89 12.82 -6.26 10.30
CA LYS A 89 12.11 -5.83 11.51
C LYS A 89 11.66 -4.38 11.45
N LEU A 90 12.46 -3.49 10.85
CA LEU A 90 12.07 -2.08 10.70
C LEU A 90 10.98 -1.96 9.65
N CYS A 91 11.12 -2.68 8.53
CA CYS A 91 10.10 -2.76 7.49
C CYS A 91 8.77 -3.21 8.07
N HIS A 92 8.75 -4.35 8.77
CA HIS A 92 7.55 -4.87 9.40
C HIS A 92 6.97 -3.90 10.44
N ASP A 93 7.77 -3.37 11.38
CA ASP A 93 7.26 -2.43 12.41
C ASP A 93 6.65 -1.17 11.77
N TYR A 94 7.26 -0.67 10.70
CA TYR A 94 6.76 0.49 9.95
C TYR A 94 5.44 0.20 9.22
N PHE A 95 5.40 -0.86 8.41
CA PHE A 95 4.19 -1.24 7.67
C PHE A 95 3.06 -1.71 8.59
N SER A 96 3.38 -2.35 9.73
CA SER A 96 2.42 -2.71 10.76
C SER A 96 1.71 -1.49 11.32
N LEU A 97 2.46 -0.47 11.71
CA LEU A 97 1.89 0.77 12.22
C LEU A 97 1.11 1.52 11.13
N LEU A 98 1.70 1.69 9.94
CA LEU A 98 1.06 2.38 8.83
C LEU A 98 -0.26 1.70 8.44
N SER A 99 -0.25 0.38 8.30
CA SER A 99 -1.44 -0.42 7.97
C SER A 99 -2.55 -0.24 9.00
N HIS A 100 -2.21 -0.33 10.28
CA HIS A 100 -3.16 -0.13 11.37
C HIS A 100 -3.79 1.27 11.33
N MET A 101 -2.97 2.31 11.17
CA MET A 101 -3.45 3.70 11.15
C MET A 101 -4.40 3.96 9.97
N LEU A 102 -4.07 3.43 8.79
CA LEU A 102 -4.89 3.58 7.58
C LEU A 102 -6.15 2.72 7.59
N GLU A 103 -6.16 1.61 8.32
CA GLU A 103 -7.33 0.74 8.46
C GLU A 103 -8.32 1.26 9.50
N VAL A 104 -7.82 1.73 10.65
CA VAL A 104 -8.66 2.13 11.80
C VAL A 104 -9.03 3.61 11.77
N TYR A 105 -8.10 4.49 11.35
CA TYR A 105 -8.28 5.94 11.36
C TYR A 105 -7.99 6.57 9.98
N PRO A 106 -8.64 6.11 8.90
CA PRO A 106 -8.40 6.60 7.53
C PRO A 106 -8.71 8.08 7.34
N GLU A 107 -9.60 8.67 8.12
CA GLU A 107 -9.98 10.08 8.06
C GLU A 107 -8.80 11.03 8.29
N MET A 108 -7.84 10.62 9.12
CA MET A 108 -6.68 11.42 9.47
C MET A 108 -5.75 11.65 8.27
N ILE A 109 -5.80 10.79 7.24
CA ILE A 109 -5.00 10.98 6.03
C ILE A 109 -5.36 12.27 5.29
N THR A 110 -6.62 12.75 5.45
CA THR A 110 -7.09 14.00 4.84
C THR A 110 -6.49 15.25 5.49
N GLN A 111 -5.89 15.10 6.68
CA GLN A 111 -5.23 16.18 7.41
C GLN A 111 -3.74 16.30 7.05
N LEU A 112 -3.20 15.34 6.29
CA LEU A 112 -1.81 15.35 5.86
C LEU A 112 -1.58 16.38 4.76
N ASN A 113 -0.36 16.94 4.73
CA ASN A 113 0.06 17.74 3.58
C ASN A 113 0.29 16.84 2.33
N GLY A 114 0.33 17.47 1.16
CA GLY A 114 0.46 16.74 -0.11
C GLY A 114 1.73 15.89 -0.22
N GLU A 115 2.85 16.33 0.35
CA GLU A 115 4.12 15.59 0.32
C GLU A 115 4.05 14.30 1.14
N ALA A 116 3.52 14.37 2.36
CA ALA A 116 3.31 13.22 3.23
C ALA A 116 2.39 12.19 2.60
N PHE A 117 1.30 12.68 1.99
CA PHE A 117 0.34 11.87 1.30
C PHE A 117 0.98 11.11 0.14
N VAL A 118 1.69 11.81 -0.76
CA VAL A 118 2.43 11.18 -1.87
C VAL A 118 3.46 10.16 -1.36
N HIS A 119 4.13 10.45 -0.25
CA HIS A 119 5.07 9.51 0.35
C HIS A 119 4.38 8.22 0.80
N ILE A 120 3.24 8.30 1.50
CA ILE A 120 2.47 7.11 1.91
C ILE A 120 2.10 6.25 0.71
N ILE A 121 1.67 6.86 -0.40
CA ILE A 121 1.32 6.12 -1.62
C ILE A 121 2.54 5.39 -2.19
N LYS A 122 3.68 6.08 -2.30
CA LYS A 122 4.94 5.46 -2.75
C LYS A 122 5.41 4.34 -1.83
N THR A 123 5.23 4.50 -0.53
CA THR A 123 5.54 3.48 0.48
C THR A 123 4.66 2.24 0.28
N LEU A 124 3.34 2.42 0.11
CA LEU A 124 2.42 1.30 -0.09
C LEU A 124 2.71 0.56 -1.41
N ASP A 125 3.00 1.30 -2.48
CA ASP A 125 3.39 0.70 -3.77
C ASP A 125 4.71 -0.09 -3.66
N PHE A 126 5.69 0.44 -2.94
CA PHE A 126 6.92 -0.30 -2.60
C PHE A 126 6.61 -1.56 -1.78
N GLY A 127 5.72 -1.47 -0.80
CA GLY A 127 5.34 -2.58 0.07
C GLY A 127 4.67 -3.75 -0.67
N LEU A 128 3.98 -3.49 -1.80
CA LEU A 128 3.42 -4.54 -2.66
C LEU A 128 4.50 -5.40 -3.36
N SER A 129 5.76 -4.97 -3.35
CA SER A 129 6.91 -5.71 -3.91
C SER A 129 7.78 -6.42 -2.86
N GLN A 130 7.38 -6.39 -1.59
CA GLN A 130 8.11 -6.99 -0.47
C GLN A 130 7.66 -8.43 -0.20
N ASP A 131 8.06 -9.00 0.94
CA ASP A 131 7.60 -10.31 1.37
C ASP A 131 6.07 -10.37 1.61
N ALA A 132 5.54 -11.59 1.72
CA ALA A 132 4.11 -11.81 1.82
C ALA A 132 3.46 -11.13 3.04
N GLU A 133 4.17 -11.00 4.16
CA GLU A 133 3.61 -10.36 5.37
C GLU A 133 3.44 -8.86 5.14
N VAL A 134 4.45 -8.20 4.55
CA VAL A 134 4.39 -6.78 4.19
C VAL A 134 3.34 -6.52 3.11
N VAL A 135 3.21 -7.43 2.13
CA VAL A 135 2.16 -7.31 1.11
C VAL A 135 0.77 -7.39 1.74
N ASP A 136 0.52 -8.34 2.65
CA ASP A 136 -0.75 -8.43 3.37
C ASP A 136 -1.08 -7.14 4.16
N LEU A 137 -0.07 -6.58 4.84
CA LEU A 137 -0.17 -5.29 5.54
C LEU A 137 -0.59 -4.15 4.59
N CYS A 138 0.01 -4.08 3.41
CA CYS A 138 -0.34 -3.07 2.40
C CYS A 138 -1.75 -3.27 1.86
N LEU A 139 -2.16 -4.52 1.61
CA LEU A 139 -3.52 -4.83 1.14
C LEU A 139 -4.57 -4.42 2.18
N ARG A 140 -4.32 -4.64 3.47
CA ARG A 140 -5.20 -4.15 4.56
C ARG A 140 -5.30 -2.63 4.60
N ALA A 141 -4.18 -1.94 4.45
CA ALA A 141 -4.15 -0.48 4.38
C ALA A 141 -4.97 0.06 3.19
N ILE A 142 -4.75 -0.51 2.00
CA ILE A 142 -5.46 -0.13 0.77
C ILE A 142 -6.96 -0.39 0.89
N LYS A 143 -7.35 -1.54 1.45
CA LYS A 143 -8.75 -1.86 1.77
C LYS A 143 -9.37 -0.79 2.67
N GLY A 144 -8.68 -0.41 3.75
CA GLY A 144 -9.14 0.61 4.70
C GLY A 144 -9.43 1.94 4.00
N LEU A 145 -8.47 2.43 3.22
CA LEU A 145 -8.59 3.68 2.47
C LEU A 145 -9.72 3.66 1.43
N ALA A 146 -9.75 2.63 0.59
CA ALA A 146 -10.76 2.51 -0.45
C ALA A 146 -12.17 2.37 0.15
N SER A 147 -12.31 1.60 1.23
CA SER A 147 -13.58 1.43 1.94
C SER A 147 -14.06 2.73 2.58
N PHE A 148 -13.16 3.48 3.22
CA PHE A 148 -13.47 4.79 3.80
C PHE A 148 -13.96 5.76 2.73
N HIS A 149 -13.21 5.89 1.63
CA HIS A 149 -13.60 6.75 0.51
C HIS A 149 -14.98 6.38 -0.03
N TYR A 150 -15.21 5.10 -0.30
CA TYR A 150 -16.47 4.60 -0.85
C TYR A 150 -17.66 4.90 0.07
N LYS A 151 -17.52 4.65 1.38
CA LYS A 151 -18.57 4.90 2.38
C LYS A 151 -18.87 6.39 2.51
N GLN A 152 -17.85 7.24 2.56
CA GLN A 152 -18.00 8.69 2.61
C GLN A 152 -18.73 9.21 1.36
N LYS A 153 -18.32 8.78 0.17
CA LYS A 153 -19.00 9.15 -1.08
C LYS A 153 -20.46 8.70 -1.11
N SER A 154 -20.73 7.49 -0.63
CA SER A 154 -22.10 6.97 -0.52
C SER A 154 -22.96 7.78 0.46
N ALA A 155 -22.35 8.43 1.45
CA ALA A 155 -23.01 9.33 2.39
C ALA A 155 -23.12 10.79 1.90
N GLY A 156 -22.61 11.11 0.71
CA GLY A 156 -22.60 12.47 0.17
C GLY A 156 -21.39 13.32 0.57
N GLU A 157 -20.41 12.73 1.27
CA GLU A 157 -19.21 13.40 1.76
C GLU A 157 -18.06 13.37 0.74
N VAL A 158 -17.03 14.17 0.98
CA VAL A 158 -15.89 14.32 0.04
C VAL A 158 -14.97 13.09 0.05
N GLY A 159 -14.95 12.32 1.15
CA GLY A 159 -14.07 11.17 1.34
C GLY A 159 -12.60 11.58 1.48
N LEU A 160 -11.70 10.87 0.78
CA LEU A 160 -10.25 11.17 0.75
C LEU A 160 -9.86 12.48 0.04
N GLY A 161 -10.82 13.33 -0.34
CA GLY A 161 -10.54 14.63 -0.95
C GLY A 161 -10.22 14.56 -2.44
N LEU A 162 -9.59 15.63 -2.95
CA LEU A 162 -9.31 15.84 -4.39
C LEU A 162 -8.36 14.79 -4.98
N HIS A 163 -7.49 14.18 -4.16
CA HIS A 163 -6.47 13.25 -4.64
C HIS A 163 -6.96 11.80 -4.76
N ALA A 164 -8.20 11.51 -4.33
CA ALA A 164 -8.74 10.15 -4.31
C ALA A 164 -8.91 9.56 -5.73
N SER A 165 -9.49 10.36 -6.61
CA SER A 165 -9.79 10.03 -8.01
C SER A 165 -9.11 11.01 -8.95
N GLY A 166 -9.01 10.66 -10.22
CA GLY A 166 -8.32 11.48 -11.21
C GLY A 166 -8.88 12.90 -11.29
N TYR A 167 -8.01 13.91 -11.22
CA TYR A 167 -8.39 15.32 -11.26
C TYR A 167 -7.56 16.09 -12.30
N LYS A 168 -8.05 17.24 -12.75
CA LYS A 168 -7.26 18.17 -13.55
C LYS A 168 -6.63 19.21 -12.63
N ASP A 169 -5.32 19.37 -12.72
CA ASP A 169 -4.63 20.42 -11.97
C ASP A 169 -4.91 21.81 -12.57
N GLN A 170 -4.37 22.85 -11.92
CA GLN A 170 -4.53 24.25 -12.33
C GLN A 170 -3.94 24.53 -13.73
N THR A 171 -3.07 23.65 -14.23
CA THR A 171 -2.47 23.72 -15.57
C THR A 171 -3.28 22.94 -16.62
N GLY A 172 -4.38 22.30 -16.23
CA GLY A 172 -5.23 21.49 -17.09
C GLY A 172 -4.72 20.06 -17.31
N ASN A 173 -3.61 19.68 -16.68
CA ASN A 173 -3.03 18.35 -16.80
C ASN A 173 -3.82 17.36 -15.93
N PHE A 174 -4.09 16.18 -16.48
CA PHE A 174 -4.75 15.11 -15.74
C PHE A 174 -3.75 14.46 -14.79
N GLN A 175 -4.09 14.47 -13.50
CA GLN A 175 -3.38 13.79 -12.44
C GLN A 175 -4.17 12.54 -12.08
N GLU A 176 -3.49 11.40 -12.03
CA GLU A 176 -4.10 10.13 -11.62
C GLU A 176 -4.38 10.16 -10.10
N GLY A 177 -5.58 9.70 -9.72
CA GLY A 177 -5.96 9.58 -8.32
C GLY A 177 -5.32 8.38 -7.65
N ILE A 178 -5.19 8.42 -6.33
CA ILE A 178 -4.55 7.33 -5.58
C ILE A 178 -5.28 5.99 -5.68
N LEU A 179 -6.61 6.01 -5.71
CA LEU A 179 -7.41 4.78 -5.84
C LEU A 179 -7.25 4.19 -7.25
N SER A 180 -7.11 5.05 -8.25
CA SER A 180 -6.79 4.65 -9.62
C SER A 180 -5.43 3.95 -9.71
N GLN A 181 -4.40 4.54 -9.07
CA GLN A 181 -3.06 3.94 -9.00
C GLN A 181 -3.09 2.58 -8.30
N PHE A 182 -3.72 2.49 -7.12
CA PHE A 182 -3.82 1.21 -6.40
C PHE A 182 -4.61 0.15 -7.16
N LEU A 183 -5.69 0.52 -7.86
CA LEU A 183 -6.43 -0.42 -8.69
C LEU A 183 -5.54 -1.01 -9.79
N ARG A 184 -4.71 -0.19 -10.46
CA ARG A 184 -3.75 -0.65 -11.46
C ARG A 184 -2.68 -1.55 -10.85
N SER A 185 -2.00 -1.09 -9.80
CA SER A 185 -0.93 -1.86 -9.15
C SER A 185 -1.45 -3.20 -8.65
N LEU A 186 -2.65 -3.24 -8.06
CA LEU A 186 -3.24 -4.47 -7.53
C LEU A 186 -3.67 -5.44 -8.63
N LEU A 187 -4.26 -4.96 -9.74
CA LEU A 187 -4.55 -5.81 -10.90
C LEU A 187 -3.25 -6.35 -11.53
N GLN A 188 -2.22 -5.52 -11.64
CA GLN A 188 -0.92 -5.95 -12.16
C GLN A 188 -0.27 -7.01 -11.26
N PHE A 189 -0.29 -6.80 -9.94
CA PHE A 189 0.13 -7.77 -8.94
C PHE A 189 -0.63 -9.09 -9.12
N LEU A 190 -1.97 -9.03 -9.13
CA LEU A 190 -2.86 -10.19 -9.22
C LEU A 190 -2.79 -10.96 -10.54
N LEU A 191 -2.47 -10.31 -11.65
CA LEU A 191 -2.45 -10.98 -12.95
C LEU A 191 -1.06 -11.50 -13.32
N PHE A 192 -0.01 -10.73 -13.00
CA PHE A 192 1.31 -10.95 -13.58
C PHE A 192 2.39 -11.31 -12.56
N GLN A 193 2.26 -10.93 -11.28
CA GLN A 193 3.31 -11.20 -10.28
C GLN A 193 3.14 -12.53 -9.55
N ASP A 194 4.25 -13.16 -9.19
CA ASP A 194 4.28 -14.35 -8.35
C ASP A 194 4.06 -13.98 -6.89
N TYR A 195 3.12 -14.65 -6.24
CA TYR A 195 2.71 -14.37 -4.87
C TYR A 195 2.13 -15.63 -4.21
N SER A 196 2.08 -15.65 -2.87
CA SER A 196 1.41 -16.72 -2.11
C SER A 196 -0.10 -16.69 -2.34
N THR A 197 -0.71 -17.85 -2.56
CA THR A 197 -2.17 -18.00 -2.71
C THR A 197 -2.95 -17.49 -1.51
N ASP A 198 -2.32 -17.43 -0.33
CA ASP A 198 -2.93 -16.92 0.90
C ASP A 198 -3.28 -15.43 0.79
N LEU A 199 -2.56 -14.68 -0.05
CA LEU A 199 -2.79 -13.25 -0.30
C LEU A 199 -4.03 -12.97 -1.16
N VAL A 200 -4.58 -13.97 -1.84
CA VAL A 200 -5.76 -13.77 -2.72
C VAL A 200 -6.96 -13.26 -1.93
N GLY A 201 -7.13 -13.71 -0.68
CA GLY A 201 -8.21 -13.25 0.18
C GLY A 201 -8.09 -11.76 0.54
N SER A 202 -6.91 -11.34 0.99
CA SER A 202 -6.62 -9.95 1.34
C SER A 202 -6.66 -9.04 0.11
N ALA A 203 -6.18 -9.52 -1.03
CA ALA A 203 -6.20 -8.79 -2.29
C ALA A 203 -7.63 -8.62 -2.82
N ALA A 204 -8.50 -9.62 -2.68
CA ALA A 204 -9.92 -9.49 -3.00
C ALA A 204 -10.59 -8.42 -2.14
N ASP A 205 -10.29 -8.39 -0.84
CA ASP A 205 -10.83 -7.40 0.07
C ASP A 205 -10.38 -5.97 -0.27
N ALA A 206 -9.14 -5.79 -0.72
CA ALA A 206 -8.66 -4.50 -1.18
C ALA A 206 -9.27 -4.11 -2.54
N LEU A 207 -9.40 -5.07 -3.46
CA LEU A 207 -9.83 -4.83 -4.83
C LEU A 207 -11.32 -4.47 -4.95
N LEU A 208 -12.20 -5.07 -4.14
CA LEU A 208 -13.64 -4.79 -4.19
C LEU A 208 -13.97 -3.28 -4.04
N PRO A 209 -13.59 -2.59 -2.94
CA PRO A 209 -13.88 -1.18 -2.79
C PRO A 209 -13.18 -0.33 -3.86
N LEU A 210 -11.97 -0.70 -4.32
CA LEU A 210 -11.31 0.01 -5.42
C LEU A 210 -12.12 -0.04 -6.72
N ILE A 211 -12.62 -1.20 -7.10
CA ILE A 211 -13.47 -1.36 -8.30
C ILE A 211 -14.76 -0.53 -8.14
N LEU A 212 -15.37 -0.53 -6.96
CA LEU A 212 -16.59 0.24 -6.71
C LEU A 212 -16.36 1.75 -6.80
N CYS A 213 -15.20 2.25 -6.35
CA CYS A 213 -14.79 3.65 -6.48
C CYS A 213 -14.42 4.02 -7.93
N GLU A 214 -13.72 3.14 -8.64
CA GLU A 214 -13.08 3.42 -9.93
C GLU A 214 -13.61 2.53 -11.06
N GLN A 215 -14.94 2.44 -11.18
CA GLN A 215 -15.62 1.55 -12.14
C GLN A 215 -15.20 1.84 -13.59
N THR A 216 -15.15 3.11 -13.98
CA THR A 216 -14.75 3.52 -15.33
C THR A 216 -13.32 3.07 -15.66
N LEU A 217 -12.40 3.20 -14.69
CA LEU A 217 -11.03 2.77 -14.87
C LEU A 217 -10.93 1.25 -14.95
N TYR A 218 -11.64 0.51 -14.08
CA TYR A 218 -11.70 -0.95 -14.15
C TYR A 218 -12.16 -1.44 -15.54
N GLN A 219 -13.23 -0.85 -16.08
CA GLN A 219 -13.73 -1.21 -17.41
C GLN A 219 -12.69 -0.89 -18.51
N LYS A 220 -12.02 0.27 -18.42
CA LYS A 220 -10.96 0.65 -19.37
C LYS A 220 -9.79 -0.35 -19.33
N LEU A 221 -9.32 -0.70 -18.14
CA LEU A 221 -8.24 -1.68 -17.95
C LEU A 221 -8.61 -3.07 -18.47
N GLY A 222 -9.86 -3.49 -18.24
CA GLY A 222 -10.40 -4.74 -18.79
C GLY A 222 -10.39 -4.75 -20.31
N SER A 223 -10.88 -3.68 -20.94
CA SER A 223 -10.87 -3.52 -22.40
C SER A 223 -9.47 -3.51 -22.99
N GLU A 224 -8.53 -2.76 -22.39
CA GLU A 224 -7.12 -2.76 -22.81
C GLU A 224 -6.50 -4.16 -22.73
N LEU A 225 -6.83 -4.94 -21.70
CA LEU A 225 -6.33 -6.30 -21.53
C LEU A 225 -6.92 -7.26 -22.58
N ILE A 226 -8.21 -7.11 -22.92
CA ILE A 226 -8.90 -7.87 -23.97
C ILE A 226 -8.32 -7.53 -25.35
N GLU A 227 -8.10 -6.27 -25.65
CA GLU A 227 -7.58 -5.82 -26.94
C GLU A 227 -6.17 -6.33 -27.23
N LYS A 228 -5.34 -6.48 -26.19
CA LYS A 228 -4.00 -7.07 -26.28
C LYS A 228 -4.00 -8.56 -26.63
N GLN A 229 -5.13 -9.26 -26.51
CA GLN A 229 -5.18 -10.69 -26.83
C GLN A 229 -5.32 -10.91 -28.34
N CYS A 230 -4.37 -11.64 -28.92
CA CYS A 230 -4.41 -12.05 -30.33
C CYS A 230 -5.38 -13.22 -30.58
N ASP A 231 -5.51 -14.13 -29.61
CA ASP A 231 -6.37 -15.31 -29.72
C ASP A 231 -7.84 -14.97 -29.40
N THR A 232 -8.75 -15.29 -30.32
CA THR A 232 -10.18 -14.99 -30.18
C THR A 232 -10.84 -15.78 -29.06
N GLY A 233 -10.35 -16.99 -28.76
CA GLY A 233 -10.80 -17.80 -27.63
C GLY A 233 -10.40 -17.17 -26.29
N PHE A 234 -9.15 -16.73 -26.15
CA PHE A 234 -8.67 -16.01 -24.97
C PHE A 234 -9.36 -14.67 -24.79
N ARG A 235 -9.66 -13.93 -25.87
CA ARG A 235 -10.52 -12.72 -25.79
C ARG A 235 -11.87 -13.03 -25.16
N SER A 236 -12.58 -14.03 -25.68
CA SER A 236 -13.91 -14.41 -25.18
C SER A 236 -13.86 -14.86 -23.71
N ARG A 237 -12.90 -15.73 -23.37
CA ARG A 237 -12.70 -16.19 -21.99
C ARG A 237 -12.40 -15.05 -21.03
N LEU A 238 -11.51 -14.13 -21.41
CA LEU A 238 -11.16 -12.97 -20.59
C LEU A 238 -12.36 -12.03 -20.40
N THR A 239 -13.11 -11.74 -21.46
CA THR A 239 -14.34 -10.93 -21.38
C THR A 239 -15.34 -11.55 -20.39
N ASN A 240 -15.63 -12.84 -20.53
CA ASN A 240 -16.56 -13.54 -19.64
C ASN A 240 -16.07 -13.57 -18.18
N ALA A 241 -14.76 -13.75 -17.99
CA ALA A 241 -14.16 -13.77 -16.66
C ALA A 241 -14.20 -12.39 -15.98
N LEU A 242 -13.88 -11.31 -16.70
CA LEU A 242 -13.97 -9.94 -16.21
C LEU A 242 -15.41 -9.52 -15.87
N GLN A 243 -16.38 -9.96 -16.67
CA GLN A 243 -17.80 -9.75 -16.37
C GLN A 243 -18.21 -10.52 -15.12
N SER A 244 -17.88 -11.82 -15.06
CA SER A 244 -18.20 -12.69 -13.92
C SER A 244 -17.60 -12.18 -12.60
N LEU A 245 -16.42 -11.55 -12.65
CA LEU A 245 -15.77 -10.98 -11.48
C LEU A 245 -16.70 -10.00 -10.72
N THR A 246 -17.42 -9.15 -11.46
CA THR A 246 -18.26 -8.09 -10.89
C THR A 246 -19.77 -8.38 -10.90
N SER A 247 -20.24 -9.39 -11.65
CA SER A 247 -21.68 -9.67 -11.76
C SER A 247 -22.14 -11.03 -11.21
N SER A 248 -21.23 -11.96 -10.94
CA SER A 248 -21.60 -13.30 -10.43
C SER A 248 -21.95 -13.29 -8.94
N ASN A 249 -22.68 -14.34 -8.50
CA ASN A 249 -23.07 -14.59 -7.11
C ASN A 249 -23.94 -13.49 -6.46
N SER A 250 -24.66 -12.71 -7.28
CA SER A 250 -25.47 -11.58 -6.81
C SER A 250 -24.65 -10.61 -5.95
N LEU A 251 -23.49 -10.21 -6.49
CA LEU A 251 -22.63 -9.20 -5.92
C LEU A 251 -23.37 -7.85 -5.89
N SER A 252 -23.42 -7.22 -4.73
CA SER A 252 -23.98 -5.89 -4.54
C SER A 252 -22.88 -4.83 -4.47
N SER A 253 -23.28 -3.57 -4.38
CA SER A 253 -22.38 -2.44 -4.17
C SER A 253 -22.11 -2.16 -2.67
N THR A 254 -22.40 -3.10 -1.78
CA THR A 254 -22.22 -2.96 -0.33
C THR A 254 -20.87 -3.49 0.14
N LEU A 255 -20.32 -2.89 1.19
CA LEU A 255 -19.05 -3.33 1.79
C LEU A 255 -19.28 -4.13 3.08
N ASP A 256 -20.19 -5.09 3.03
CA ASP A 256 -20.54 -6.00 4.12
C ASP A 256 -19.86 -7.38 3.96
N ARG A 257 -19.72 -8.10 5.07
CA ARG A 257 -19.01 -9.39 5.12
C ARG A 257 -19.51 -10.41 4.08
N PRO A 258 -20.83 -10.60 3.86
CA PRO A 258 -21.33 -11.48 2.80
C PRO A 258 -20.84 -11.10 1.41
N ASN A 259 -20.82 -9.80 1.08
CA ASN A 259 -20.42 -9.34 -0.23
C ASN A 259 -18.92 -9.52 -0.47
N TYR A 260 -18.08 -9.28 0.55
CA TYR A 260 -16.65 -9.64 0.50
C TYR A 260 -16.43 -11.13 0.24
N GLN A 261 -17.19 -12.02 0.89
CA GLN A 261 -17.08 -13.47 0.66
C GLN A 261 -17.46 -13.86 -0.77
N LYS A 262 -18.53 -13.28 -1.32
CA LYS A 262 -18.92 -13.47 -2.72
C LYS A 262 -17.82 -13.01 -3.67
N PHE A 263 -17.26 -11.82 -3.44
CA PHE A 263 -16.21 -11.27 -4.29
C PHE A 263 -14.92 -12.10 -4.23
N ARG A 264 -14.50 -12.56 -3.05
CA ARG A 264 -13.36 -13.49 -2.90
C ARG A 264 -13.52 -14.73 -3.77
N LYS A 265 -14.73 -15.33 -3.79
CA LYS A 265 -15.03 -16.48 -4.64
C LYS A 265 -14.97 -16.12 -6.13
N ASN A 266 -15.52 -14.97 -6.52
CA ASN A 266 -15.45 -14.48 -7.90
C ASN A 266 -14.00 -14.27 -8.34
N LEU A 267 -13.17 -13.65 -7.51
CA LEU A 267 -11.76 -13.38 -7.81
C LEU A 267 -10.95 -14.68 -7.91
N HIS A 268 -11.16 -15.62 -7.00
CA HIS A 268 -10.48 -16.92 -7.07
C HIS A 268 -10.76 -17.65 -8.40
N ASN A 269 -12.03 -17.68 -8.82
CA ASN A 269 -12.43 -18.27 -10.09
C ASN A 269 -11.83 -17.51 -11.28
N PHE A 270 -11.90 -16.17 -11.25
CA PHE A 270 -11.30 -15.31 -12.28
C PHE A 270 -9.81 -15.62 -12.47
N LEU A 271 -9.03 -15.62 -11.39
CA LEU A 271 -7.59 -15.85 -11.44
C LEU A 271 -7.23 -17.25 -11.95
N THR A 272 -8.01 -18.27 -11.56
CA THR A 272 -7.85 -19.64 -12.04
C THR A 272 -8.05 -19.74 -13.55
N GLU A 273 -9.05 -19.03 -14.08
CA GLU A 273 -9.35 -19.01 -15.51
C GLU A 273 -8.33 -18.24 -16.34
N VAL A 274 -7.89 -17.06 -15.88
CA VAL A 274 -7.16 -16.11 -16.73
C VAL A 274 -5.64 -16.13 -16.59
N ARG A 275 -5.10 -16.39 -15.39
CA ARG A 275 -3.63 -16.27 -15.15
C ARG A 275 -2.82 -17.20 -16.04
N GLY A 276 -3.35 -18.40 -16.32
CA GLY A 276 -2.64 -19.43 -17.08
C GLY A 276 -2.29 -19.04 -18.52
N PHE A 277 -3.11 -18.20 -19.18
CA PHE A 277 -2.82 -17.72 -20.54
C PHE A 277 -2.30 -16.29 -20.56
N LEU A 278 -2.66 -15.44 -19.60
CA LEU A 278 -2.15 -14.06 -19.54
C LEU A 278 -0.65 -13.98 -19.27
N ARG A 279 -0.06 -14.95 -18.58
CA ARG A 279 1.37 -15.01 -18.27
C ARG A 279 2.25 -15.60 -19.37
N LYS A 280 1.62 -16.11 -20.44
CA LYS A 280 2.35 -16.66 -21.60
C LYS A 280 2.62 -15.61 -22.68
N ILE A 281 2.11 -14.40 -22.47
CA ILE A 281 2.26 -13.20 -23.29
C ILE A 281 3.42 -12.40 -22.71
#